data_AF-A0A368YR00-F1
#
_entry.id   AF-A0A368YR00-F1
#
_cell.length_a   1.000
_cell.length_b   1.000
_cell.length_c   1.000
_cell.angle_alpha   90.00
_cell.angle_beta   90.00
_cell.angle_gamma   90.00
#
_symmetry.space_group_name_H-M   'P 1'
#
loop_
_entity.id
_entity.type
_entity.pdbx_description
1 polymer ?
#
loop_
_entity_poly.entity_id
_entity_poly.type
_entity_poly.pdbx_seq_one_letter_code
_entity_poly.pdbx_strand_id
1 'polypeptide(L)'
;MSAPANFNGQLPVIDPNDAVMLLIDHQSGLFQTVNDMPMTALRRHAGALASIATLAGIPVITTASVPQGPNGPLIPEIHANAPHAKYVARRGEINAWHNPEFVKAVEETGRRP
;
A
#
# COMPACT_ATOMS: atom_id res chain seq x y z
N MET A 1 -23.89 -3.64 9.02
CA MET A 1 -22.61 -3.56 9.74
C MET A 1 -22.17 -4.98 10.00
N SER A 2 -21.05 -5.41 9.40
CA SER A 2 -20.43 -6.69 9.74
C SER A 2 -19.98 -6.65 11.20
N ALA A 3 -20.07 -7.78 11.91
CA ALA A 3 -19.45 -7.89 13.22
C ALA A 3 -17.96 -7.55 13.11
N PRO A 4 -17.36 -6.85 14.10
CA PRO A 4 -15.92 -6.67 14.12
C PRO A 4 -15.27 -8.05 14.06
N ALA A 5 -14.21 -8.18 13.26
CA ALA A 5 -13.48 -9.44 13.13
C ALA A 5 -13.05 -9.92 14.53
N ASN A 6 -13.70 -10.98 15.02
CA ASN A 6 -13.26 -11.68 16.20
C ASN A 6 -12.45 -12.88 15.73
N PHE A 7 -11.17 -12.95 16.08
CA PHE A 7 -10.30 -14.08 15.73
C PHE A 7 -10.62 -15.34 16.57
N ASN A 8 -11.86 -15.49 17.06
CA ASN A 8 -12.31 -16.58 17.94
C ASN A 8 -11.37 -16.85 19.14
N GLY A 9 -10.83 -15.80 19.74
CA GLY A 9 -9.88 -15.89 20.86
C GLY A 9 -8.44 -16.24 20.46
N GLN A 10 -8.14 -16.35 19.17
CA GLN A 10 -6.78 -16.49 18.64
C GLN A 10 -6.11 -15.13 18.50
N LEU A 11 -4.78 -15.13 18.59
CA LEU A 11 -3.98 -13.97 18.23
C LEU A 11 -4.08 -13.74 16.71
N PRO A 12 -4.39 -12.52 16.24
CA PRO A 12 -4.33 -12.22 14.82
C PRO A 12 -2.88 -12.32 14.33
N VAL A 13 -2.66 -13.09 13.27
CA VAL A 13 -1.36 -13.24 12.62
C VAL A 13 -1.54 -12.97 11.13
N ILE A 14 -0.59 -12.27 10.54
CA ILE A 14 -0.52 -12.10 9.08
C ILE A 14 0.09 -13.37 8.50
N ASP A 15 -0.69 -14.14 7.73
CA ASP A 15 -0.16 -15.22 6.90
C ASP A 15 0.34 -14.65 5.58
N PRO A 16 1.66 -14.71 5.27
CA PRO A 16 2.19 -14.24 3.99
C PRO A 16 1.55 -14.93 2.77
N ASN A 17 1.05 -16.16 2.95
CA ASN A 17 0.35 -16.91 1.91
C ASN A 17 -1.11 -16.51 1.75
N ASP A 18 -1.64 -15.60 2.57
CA ASP A 18 -3.01 -15.08 2.45
C ASP A 18 -3.07 -13.56 2.70
N ALA A 19 -1.99 -12.85 2.36
CA ALA A 19 -1.86 -11.41 2.55
C ALA A 19 -1.52 -10.69 1.24
N VAL A 20 -1.88 -9.39 1.20
CA VAL A 20 -1.49 -8.42 0.16
C VAL A 20 -0.96 -7.17 0.86
N MET A 21 0.12 -6.59 0.33
CA MET A 21 0.64 -5.31 0.78
C MET A 21 0.08 -4.19 -0.10
N LEU A 22 -0.70 -3.28 0.50
CA LEU A 22 -1.25 -2.10 -0.19
C LEU A 22 -0.50 -0.85 0.26
N LEU A 23 0.30 -0.26 -0.63
CA LEU A 23 1.07 0.96 -0.35
C LEU A 23 0.40 2.15 -1.04
N ILE A 24 -0.42 2.86 -0.27
CA ILE A 24 -1.32 3.90 -0.77
C ILE A 24 -0.65 5.27 -0.58
N ASP A 25 -0.51 6.03 -1.66
CA ASP A 25 -0.17 7.47 -1.66
C ASP A 25 1.11 7.85 -0.93
N HIS A 26 2.11 6.98 -0.99
CA HIS A 26 3.45 7.27 -0.48
C HIS A 26 4.21 8.20 -1.44
N GLN A 27 3.68 9.42 -1.59
CA GLN A 27 4.11 10.42 -2.56
C GLN A 27 4.93 11.53 -1.91
N SER A 28 5.92 12.02 -2.64
CA SER A 28 6.89 13.00 -2.15
C SER A 28 6.28 14.31 -1.62
N GLY A 29 5.21 14.81 -2.24
CA GLY A 29 4.49 16.01 -1.80
C GLY A 29 3.62 15.74 -0.57
N LEU A 30 2.89 14.62 -0.56
CA LEU A 30 2.04 14.23 0.59
C LEU A 30 2.87 13.93 1.85
N PHE A 31 4.10 13.45 1.70
CA PHE A 31 5.00 13.24 2.83
C PHE A 31 5.34 14.54 3.58
N GLN A 32 5.27 15.70 2.93
CA GLN A 32 5.47 16.99 3.58
C GLN A 32 4.34 17.35 4.56
N THR A 33 3.18 16.70 4.45
CA THR A 33 2.03 16.97 5.33
C THR A 33 2.02 16.09 6.58
N VAL A 34 2.93 15.11 6.67
CA VAL A 34 3.07 14.22 7.83
C VAL A 34 3.93 14.90 8.89
N ASN A 35 3.39 15.09 10.09
CA ASN A 35 4.03 15.87 11.16
C ASN A 35 4.20 15.11 12.49
N ASP A 36 3.78 13.84 12.55
CA ASP A 36 3.91 12.96 13.70
C ASP A 36 5.20 12.11 13.66
N MET A 37 5.93 12.11 12.55
CA MET A 37 7.21 11.40 12.38
C MET A 37 8.16 12.16 11.46
N PRO A 38 9.50 12.10 11.68
CA PRO A 38 10.46 12.62 10.72
C PRO A 38 10.30 11.98 9.34
N MET A 39 10.28 12.79 8.28
CA MET A 39 10.12 12.34 6.89
C MET A 39 11.14 11.24 6.50
N THR A 40 12.37 11.32 7.01
CA THR A 40 13.42 10.32 6.74
C THR A 40 13.08 8.95 7.33
N ALA A 41 12.47 8.92 8.53
CA ALA A 41 12.00 7.69 9.14
C ALA A 41 10.80 7.13 8.37
N LEU A 42 9.83 7.98 8.02
CA LEU A 42 8.66 7.60 7.22
C LEU A 42 9.05 6.92 5.90
N ARG A 43 9.98 7.52 5.13
CA ARG A 43 10.50 6.93 3.88
C ARG A 43 11.18 5.59 4.11
N ARG A 44 12.00 5.48 5.15
CA ARG A 44 12.68 4.21 5.50
C ARG A 44 11.66 3.13 5.86
N HIS A 45 10.63 3.45 6.61
CA HIS A 45 9.60 2.50 7.03
C HIS A 45 8.78 2.02 5.84
N ALA A 46 8.39 2.92 4.94
CA ALA A 46 7.72 2.57 3.69
C ALA A 46 8.56 1.63 2.80
N GLY A 47 9.85 1.94 2.64
CA GLY A 47 10.78 1.07 1.93
C GLY A 47 10.97 -0.28 2.61
N ALA A 48 11.03 -0.31 3.95
CA ALA A 48 11.11 -1.55 4.71
C ALA A 48 9.87 -2.42 4.55
N LEU A 49 8.66 -1.85 4.57
CA LEU A 49 7.41 -2.58 4.31
C LEU A 49 7.42 -3.21 2.91
N ALA A 50 7.86 -2.46 1.89
CA ALA A 50 8.02 -3.00 0.54
C ALA A 50 9.03 -4.15 0.50
N SER A 51 10.19 -4.00 1.17
CA SER A 51 11.23 -5.04 1.25
C SER A 51 10.73 -6.31 1.95
N ILE A 52 10.02 -6.16 3.07
CA ILE A 52 9.41 -7.27 3.82
C ILE A 52 8.42 -8.04 2.93
N ALA A 53 7.55 -7.32 2.20
CA ALA A 53 6.59 -7.96 1.31
C ALA A 53 7.30 -8.75 0.19
N THR A 54 8.36 -8.19 -0.40
CA THR A 54 9.18 -8.90 -1.39
C THR A 54 9.81 -10.17 -0.83
N LEU A 55 10.46 -10.07 0.34
CA LEU A 55 11.12 -11.22 0.98
C LEU A 55 10.13 -12.31 1.38
N ALA A 56 8.91 -11.93 1.77
CA ALA A 56 7.85 -12.85 2.17
C ALA A 56 7.03 -13.40 0.99
N GLY A 57 7.30 -12.99 -0.25
CA GLY A 57 6.53 -13.41 -1.43
C GLY A 57 5.10 -12.85 -1.46
N ILE A 58 4.85 -11.74 -0.75
CA ILE A 58 3.54 -11.09 -0.68
C ILE A 58 3.35 -10.22 -1.94
N PRO A 59 2.20 -10.30 -2.63
CA PRO A 59 1.85 -9.36 -3.70
C PRO A 59 1.82 -7.93 -3.19
N VAL A 60 2.41 -6.99 -3.95
CA VAL A 60 2.43 -5.57 -3.61
C VAL A 60 1.63 -4.80 -4.64
N ILE A 61 0.68 -3.98 -4.17
CA ILE A 61 -0.06 -3.02 -5.00
C ILE A 61 0.27 -1.62 -4.50
N THR A 62 0.63 -0.75 -5.43
CA THR A 62 0.89 0.66 -5.16
C THR A 62 -0.13 1.52 -5.88
N THR A 63 -0.48 2.65 -5.28
CA THR A 63 -1.39 3.62 -5.90
C THR A 63 -0.98 5.02 -5.51
N ALA A 64 -1.30 5.98 -6.38
CA ALA A 64 -1.06 7.39 -6.12
C ALA A 64 -2.25 8.25 -6.55
N SER A 65 -2.48 9.33 -5.82
CA SER A 65 -3.47 10.36 -6.14
C SER A 65 -2.80 11.52 -6.86
N VAL A 66 -3.20 11.76 -8.11
CA VAL A 66 -2.74 12.89 -8.96
C VAL A 66 -1.20 13.07 -8.91
N PRO A 67 -0.39 12.06 -9.31
CA PRO A 67 1.07 12.10 -9.11
C PRO A 67 1.82 13.17 -9.89
N GLN A 68 1.18 13.76 -10.90
CA GLN A 68 1.72 14.80 -11.77
C GLN A 68 1.40 16.21 -11.25
N GLY A 69 0.59 16.28 -10.19
CA GLY A 69 0.25 17.52 -9.50
C GLY A 69 1.09 17.73 -8.23
N PRO A 70 0.63 18.60 -7.32
CA PRO A 70 1.33 18.93 -6.07
C PRO A 70 1.63 17.74 -5.15
N ASN A 71 0.88 16.64 -5.26
CA ASN A 71 1.13 15.43 -4.48
C ASN A 71 2.47 14.77 -4.85
N GLY A 72 2.94 14.99 -6.08
CA GLY A 72 4.21 14.47 -6.58
C GLY A 72 4.22 12.96 -6.86
N PRO A 73 5.33 12.42 -7.37
CA PRO A 73 5.47 10.99 -7.66
C PRO A 73 5.55 10.16 -6.37
N LEU A 74 5.29 8.86 -6.51
CA LEU A 74 5.62 7.87 -5.47
C LEU A 74 7.13 7.93 -5.14
N ILE A 75 7.47 7.67 -3.88
CA ILE A 75 8.87 7.58 -3.47
C ILE A 75 9.56 6.40 -4.19
N PRO A 76 10.81 6.59 -4.68
CA PRO A 76 11.51 5.56 -5.45
C PRO A 76 11.85 4.31 -4.62
N GLU A 77 11.95 4.43 -3.29
CA GLU A 77 12.31 3.34 -2.38
C GLU A 77 11.32 2.18 -2.45
N ILE A 78 10.03 2.43 -2.71
CA ILE A 78 9.03 1.36 -2.82
C ILE A 78 9.33 0.50 -4.05
N HIS A 79 9.52 1.11 -5.22
CA HIS A 79 9.80 0.37 -6.45
C HIS A 79 11.18 -0.30 -6.42
N ALA A 80 12.17 0.34 -5.79
CA ALA A 80 13.49 -0.27 -5.60
C ALA A 80 13.44 -1.54 -4.73
N ASN A 81 12.59 -1.58 -3.71
CA ASN A 81 12.48 -2.73 -2.80
C ASN A 81 11.43 -3.76 -3.22
N ALA A 82 10.42 -3.37 -3.99
CA ALA A 82 9.37 -4.23 -4.54
C ALA A 82 9.23 -3.99 -6.06
N PRO A 83 10.19 -4.45 -6.87
CA PRO A 83 10.16 -4.24 -8.32
C PRO A 83 8.98 -4.96 -9.01
N HIS A 84 8.40 -5.97 -8.36
CA HIS A 84 7.21 -6.70 -8.80
C HIS A 84 5.89 -5.99 -8.46
N ALA A 85 5.93 -4.84 -7.77
CA ALA A 85 4.72 -4.15 -7.36
C ALA A 85 3.88 -3.71 -8.57
N LYS A 86 2.58 -3.99 -8.52
CA LYS A 86 1.61 -3.51 -9.52
C LYS A 86 1.20 -2.07 -9.17
N TYR A 87 1.45 -1.13 -10.07
CA TYR A 87 1.00 0.26 -9.92
C TYR A 87 -0.40 0.45 -10.51
N VAL A 88 -1.29 1.07 -9.73
CA VAL A 88 -2.63 1.48 -10.15
C VAL A 88 -2.78 2.98 -9.97
N ALA A 89 -2.99 3.71 -11.06
CA ALA A 89 -3.18 5.16 -11.02
C ALA A 89 -4.62 5.51 -10.63
N ARG A 90 -4.81 6.53 -9.78
CA ARG A 90 -6.14 7.11 -9.52
C ARG A 90 -6.32 8.41 -10.29
N ARG A 91 -7.54 8.63 -10.79
CA ARG A 91 -7.90 9.75 -11.69
C ARG A 91 -8.64 10.88 -10.96
N GLY A 92 -8.65 10.84 -9.64
CA GLY A 92 -9.28 11.84 -8.77
C GLY A 92 -9.91 11.24 -7.52
N GLU A 93 -10.02 9.92 -7.45
CA GLU A 93 -10.58 9.22 -6.30
C GLU A 93 -9.68 9.39 -5.07
N ILE A 94 -10.24 9.94 -3.98
CA ILE A 94 -9.55 10.03 -2.70
C ILE A 94 -9.43 8.63 -2.08
N ASN A 95 -10.57 7.94 -1.93
CA ASN A 95 -10.59 6.56 -1.47
C ASN A 95 -10.12 5.62 -2.59
N ALA A 96 -9.04 4.85 -2.34
CA ALA A 96 -8.52 3.89 -3.31
C ALA A 96 -9.56 2.84 -3.72
N TRP A 97 -10.46 2.46 -2.80
CA TRP A 97 -11.51 1.47 -3.07
C TRP A 97 -12.61 1.98 -4.01
N HIS A 98 -12.70 3.28 -4.26
CA HIS A 98 -13.61 3.83 -5.26
C HIS A 98 -13.05 3.73 -6.69
N ASN A 99 -11.79 3.32 -6.86
CA ASN A 99 -11.22 3.04 -8.18
C ASN A 99 -11.44 1.54 -8.54
N PRO A 100 -12.24 1.23 -9.56
CA PRO A 100 -12.50 -0.16 -9.97
C PRO A 100 -11.25 -0.93 -10.40
N GLU A 101 -10.24 -0.25 -11.00
CA GLU A 101 -8.97 -0.88 -11.37
C GLU A 101 -8.16 -1.28 -10.14
N PHE A 102 -8.27 -0.51 -9.04
CA PHE A 102 -7.62 -0.85 -7.77
C PHE A 102 -8.28 -2.06 -7.12
N VAL A 103 -9.62 -2.06 -7.01
CA VAL A 103 -10.37 -3.21 -6.47
C VAL A 103 -10.09 -4.47 -7.28
N LYS A 104 -10.13 -4.38 -8.61
CA LYS A 104 -9.79 -5.50 -9.49
C LYS A 104 -8.35 -5.99 -9.29
N ALA A 105 -7.39 -5.10 -9.14
CA ALA A 105 -6.00 -5.49 -8.88
C ALA A 105 -5.85 -6.25 -7.55
N VAL A 106 -6.63 -5.88 -6.52
CA VAL A 106 -6.67 -6.62 -5.25
C VAL A 106 -7.31 -7.99 -5.44
N GLU A 107 -8.46 -8.07 -6.11
CA GLU A 107 -9.18 -9.34 -6.37
C GLU A 107 -8.32 -10.33 -7.18
N GLU A 108 -7.55 -9.84 -8.17
CA GLU A 108 -6.64 -10.64 -8.99
C GLU A 108 -5.51 -11.30 -8.18
N THR A 109 -5.23 -10.85 -6.96
CA THR A 109 -4.25 -11.52 -6.08
C THR A 109 -4.76 -12.85 -5.54
N GLY A 110 -6.07 -13.11 -5.60
CA GLY A 110 -6.71 -14.30 -5.06
C GLY A 110 -6.64 -14.41 -3.52
N ARG A 111 -6.20 -13.35 -2.83
CA ARG A 111 -6.15 -13.28 -1.36
C ARG A 111 -7.49 -12.82 -0.81
N ARG A 112 -7.82 -13.23 0.41
CA ARG A 112 -9.08 -12.82 1.05
C ARG A 112 -9.05 -11.34 1.43
N PRO A 113 -10.02 -10.51 0.98
CA PRO A 113 -10.19 -9.14 1.45
C PRO A 113 -10.86 -9.06 2.82
#